data_AF-A0A432ZK12-F1
#
_entry.id   AF-A0A432ZK12-F1
#
_cell.length_a   1.000
_cell.length_b   1.000
_cell.length_c   1.000
_cell.angle_alpha   90.00
_cell.angle_beta   90.00
_cell.angle_gamma   90.00
#
_symmetry.space_group_name_H-M   'P 1'
#
loop_
_entity.id
_entity.type
_entity.pdbx_description
1 polymer ?
#
loop_
_entity_poly.entity_id
_entity_poly.type
_entity_poly.pdbx_seq_one_letter_code
_entity_poly.pdbx_strand_id
1 'polypeptide(L)'
;MNTAGYSKFKLDKRLEQDTLLLAELPLCRLLRMNDARYNWCILVPRVDGCVELLDLTDAERQQLYRELEWVCHVLKHQQPEDKLNFGALGNVVRQFHWHVLLRHQDDPAWPGPVWGHSPAQPLSATEQQQQRLFWQQQFSLVEDFS
;
A
#
# COMPACT_ATOMS: atom_id res chain seq x y z
N MET A 1 11.08 20.83 10.00
CA MET A 1 10.64 19.43 9.91
C MET A 1 11.78 18.56 10.41
N ASN A 2 11.55 17.74 11.43
CA ASN A 2 12.62 16.99 12.09
C ASN A 2 12.94 15.73 11.25
N THR A 3 13.97 15.81 10.41
CA THR A 3 14.38 14.75 9.48
C THR A 3 15.14 13.60 10.16
N ALA A 4 15.44 13.72 11.46
CA ALA A 4 16.27 12.77 12.19
C ALA A 4 15.65 11.36 12.35
N GLY A 5 14.32 11.24 12.30
CA GLY A 5 13.63 9.94 12.40
C GLY A 5 13.66 9.11 11.12
N TYR A 6 13.65 9.75 9.94
CA TYR A 6 13.62 9.06 8.65
C TYR A 6 14.95 8.34 8.32
N SER A 7 16.07 8.82 8.86
CA SER A 7 17.41 8.29 8.58
C SER A 7 17.62 6.84 9.06
N LYS A 8 16.78 6.32 9.96
CA LYS A 8 16.90 4.95 10.51
C LYS A 8 15.87 3.97 9.97
N PHE A 9 14.87 4.44 9.23
CA PHE A 9 13.79 3.59 8.74
C PHE A 9 14.33 2.47 7.85
N LYS A 10 13.90 1.24 8.15
CA LYS A 10 14.15 0.06 7.33
C LYS A 10 12.83 -0.68 7.11
N LEU A 11 12.52 -1.00 5.85
CA LEU A 11 11.36 -1.82 5.53
C LEU A 11 11.56 -3.25 6.08
N ASP A 12 10.50 -3.81 6.66
CA ASP A 12 10.50 -5.19 7.12
C ASP A 12 10.85 -6.14 5.96
N LYS A 13 11.67 -7.17 6.24
CA LYS A 13 12.17 -8.09 5.21
C LYS A 13 11.04 -8.82 4.48
N ARG A 14 9.94 -9.13 5.17
CA ARG A 14 8.81 -9.82 4.55
C ARG A 14 8.04 -8.87 3.65
N LEU A 15 7.83 -7.62 4.06
CA LEU A 15 7.25 -6.60 3.17
C LEU A 15 8.16 -6.37 1.95
N GLU A 16 9.48 -6.32 2.13
CA GLU A 16 10.43 -6.18 1.02
C GLU A 16 10.38 -7.37 0.04
N GLN A 17 10.20 -8.59 0.53
CA GLN A 17 10.10 -9.80 -0.28
C GLN A 17 8.75 -9.95 -0.99
N ASP A 18 7.67 -9.63 -0.29
CA ASP A 18 6.30 -9.89 -0.76
C ASP A 18 5.74 -8.74 -1.62
N THR A 19 6.49 -7.64 -1.83
CA THR A 19 5.98 -6.44 -2.49
C THR A 19 6.91 -5.82 -3.53
N LEU A 20 6.33 -4.97 -4.38
CA LEU A 20 7.03 -4.13 -5.34
C LEU A 20 6.97 -2.68 -4.87
N LEU A 21 8.12 -2.00 -4.74
CA LEU A 21 8.15 -0.56 -4.45
C LEU A 21 7.64 0.23 -5.66
N LEU A 22 6.61 1.04 -5.45
CA LEU A 22 6.03 1.94 -6.46
C LEU A 22 6.60 3.35 -6.32
N ALA A 23 6.50 3.96 -5.13
CA ALA A 23 6.91 5.34 -4.89
C ALA A 23 7.33 5.58 -3.43
N GLU A 24 8.08 6.65 -3.20
CA GLU A 24 8.29 7.23 -1.88
C GLU A 24 7.48 8.53 -1.78
N LEU A 25 6.35 8.47 -1.06
CA LEU A 25 5.47 9.61 -0.76
C LEU A 25 6.06 10.45 0.37
N PRO A 26 5.51 11.63 0.73
CA PRO A 26 6.08 12.45 1.81
C PRO A 26 6.31 11.70 3.13
N LEU A 27 5.39 10.82 3.55
CA LEU A 27 5.51 9.97 4.75
C LEU A 27 5.75 8.50 4.39
N CYS A 28 4.96 7.92 3.49
CA CYS A 28 4.96 6.48 3.26
C CYS A 28 5.85 6.01 2.10
N ARG A 29 6.39 4.81 2.20
CA ARG A 29 6.63 3.99 1.00
C ARG A 29 5.30 3.45 0.52
N LEU A 30 5.03 3.64 -0.77
CA LEU A 30 3.91 3.03 -1.46
C LEU A 30 4.39 1.75 -2.14
N LEU A 31 3.82 0.62 -1.72
CA LEU A 31 4.15 -0.71 -2.21
C LEU A 31 2.95 -1.31 -2.92
N ARG A 32 3.20 -2.28 -3.79
CA ARG A 32 2.19 -3.18 -4.38
C ARG A 32 2.46 -4.60 -3.91
N MET A 33 1.47 -5.28 -3.33
CA MET A 33 1.60 -6.70 -3.00
C MET A 33 1.91 -7.52 -4.26
N ASN A 34 2.87 -8.44 -4.23
CA ASN A 34 3.19 -9.34 -5.33
C ASN A 34 2.17 -10.49 -5.43
N ASP A 35 0.91 -10.11 -5.63
CA ASP A 35 -0.19 -11.02 -5.89
C ASP A 35 -0.89 -10.55 -7.17
N ALA A 36 -0.95 -11.42 -8.17
CA ALA A 36 -1.54 -11.13 -9.48
C ALA A 36 -3.07 -10.98 -9.41
N ARG A 37 -3.69 -11.53 -8.36
CA ARG A 37 -5.14 -11.63 -8.23
C ARG A 37 -5.83 -10.30 -7.88
N TYR A 38 -5.09 -9.34 -7.32
CA TYR A 38 -5.68 -8.13 -6.74
C TYR A 38 -4.87 -6.88 -7.07
N ASN A 39 -5.59 -5.77 -7.26
CA ASN A 39 -4.99 -4.44 -7.23
C ASN A 39 -4.81 -4.02 -5.77
N TRP A 40 -3.66 -4.39 -5.20
CA TRP A 40 -3.39 -4.31 -3.76
C TRP A 40 -2.16 -3.43 -3.47
N CYS A 41 -2.43 -2.22 -2.99
CA CYS A 41 -1.44 -1.28 -2.49
C CYS A 41 -1.23 -1.41 -0.97
N ILE A 42 -0.04 -1.06 -0.51
CA ILE A 42 0.31 -1.02 0.91
C ILE A 42 1.08 0.26 1.19
N LEU A 43 0.60 1.08 2.13
CA LEU A 43 1.32 2.24 2.64
C LEU A 43 2.12 1.83 3.88
N VAL A 44 3.41 2.17 3.90
CA VAL A 44 4.30 1.94 5.05
C VAL A 44 4.93 3.28 5.45
N PRO A 45 4.47 3.94 6.53
CA PRO A 45 5.10 5.15 7.05
C PRO A 45 6.58 4.93 7.31
N ARG A 46 7.44 5.86 6.85
CA ARG A 46 8.89 5.77 7.05
C ARG A 46 9.33 6.21 8.46
N VAL A 47 8.62 5.74 9.49
CA VAL A 47 8.86 6.05 10.90
C VAL A 47 9.46 4.82 11.57
N ASP A 48 10.68 4.97 12.10
CA ASP A 48 11.39 3.87 12.76
C ASP A 48 10.63 3.38 13.99
N GLY A 49 10.53 2.05 14.16
CA GLY A 49 9.82 1.43 15.29
C GLY A 49 8.29 1.59 15.31
N CYS A 50 7.67 2.21 14.30
CA CYS A 50 6.21 2.36 14.21
C CYS A 50 5.52 1.00 14.03
N VAL A 51 4.64 0.65 14.97
CA VAL A 51 3.87 -0.61 14.98
C VAL A 51 2.37 -0.34 14.87
N GLU A 52 1.89 0.74 15.49
CA GLU A 52 0.48 1.12 15.54
C GLU A 52 0.25 2.52 14.98
N LEU A 53 -0.98 2.80 14.56
CA LEU A 53 -1.41 4.14 14.15
C LEU A 53 -1.21 5.19 15.28
N LEU A 54 -1.25 4.73 16.53
CA LEU A 54 -1.06 5.56 17.72
C LEU A 54 0.40 5.96 17.94
N ASP A 55 1.36 5.26 17.33
CA ASP A 55 2.79 5.60 17.43
C ASP A 55 3.17 6.82 16.58
N LEU A 56 2.32 7.18 15.61
CA LEU A 56 2.47 8.37 14.79
C LEU A 56 2.07 9.63 15.57
N THR A 57 2.71 10.76 15.28
CA THR A 57 2.24 12.08 15.71
C THR A 57 0.94 12.47 15.01
N ASP A 58 0.24 13.50 15.52
CA ASP A 58 -0.97 14.01 14.84
C ASP A 58 -0.69 14.48 13.41
N ALA A 59 0.43 15.15 13.19
CA ALA A 59 0.83 15.61 11.86
C ALA A 59 1.11 14.44 10.90
N GLU A 60 1.77 13.38 11.39
CA GLU A 60 2.03 12.17 10.61
C GLU A 60 0.74 11.40 10.31
N ARG A 61 -0.18 11.27 11.27
CA ARG A 61 -1.50 10.67 11.00
C ARG A 61 -2.27 11.45 9.93
N GLN A 62 -2.28 12.77 10.00
CA GLN A 62 -2.92 13.59 8.98
C GLN A 62 -2.27 13.40 7.61
N GLN A 63 -0.94 13.30 7.55
CA GLN A 63 -0.24 13.02 6.30
C GLN A 63 -0.54 11.61 5.76
N LEU A 64 -0.56 10.61 6.63
CA LEU A 64 -0.94 9.23 6.29
C LEU A 64 -2.35 9.17 5.71
N TYR A 65 -3.31 9.90 6.30
CA TYR A 65 -4.68 9.94 5.77
C TYR A 65 -4.77 10.59 4.40
N ARG A 66 -4.03 11.69 4.17
CA ARG A 66 -3.95 12.28 2.83
C ARG A 66 -3.41 11.27 1.82
N GLU A 67 -2.29 10.62 2.14
CA GLU A 67 -1.69 9.61 1.26
C GLU A 67 -2.63 8.41 1.02
N LEU A 68 -3.35 7.96 2.06
CA LEU A 68 -4.36 6.91 1.95
C LEU A 68 -5.49 7.30 0.99
N GLU A 69 -6.04 8.51 1.14
CA GLU A 69 -7.11 9.05 0.29
C GLU A 69 -6.67 9.15 -1.17
N TRP A 70 -5.47 9.68 -1.42
CA TRP A 70 -4.91 9.75 -2.77
C TRP A 70 -4.73 8.36 -3.41
N VAL A 71 -4.23 7.38 -2.67
CA VAL A 71 -4.15 5.99 -3.15
C VAL A 71 -5.53 5.42 -3.46
N CYS A 72 -6.52 5.71 -2.62
CA CYS A 72 -7.91 5.31 -2.87
C CYS A 72 -8.46 5.92 -4.16
N HIS A 73 -8.21 7.21 -4.41
CA HIS A 73 -8.63 7.87 -5.65
C HIS A 73 -7.99 7.25 -6.88
N VAL A 74 -6.67 7.04 -6.88
CA VAL A 74 -5.95 6.43 -8.02
C VAL A 74 -6.50 5.03 -8.32
N LEU A 75 -6.74 4.20 -7.30
CA LEU A 75 -7.35 2.88 -7.49
C LEU A 75 -8.77 2.98 -8.04
N LYS A 76 -9.60 3.87 -7.49
CA LYS A 76 -10.99 4.08 -7.95
C LYS A 76 -11.08 4.64 -9.36
N HIS A 77 -10.09 5.43 -9.81
CA HIS A 77 -10.03 5.90 -11.19
C HIS A 77 -9.88 4.75 -12.19
N GLN A 78 -9.31 3.61 -11.81
CA GLN A 78 -9.20 2.45 -12.68
C GLN A 78 -10.55 1.74 -12.86
N GLN A 79 -11.32 1.59 -11.78
CA GLN A 79 -12.66 0.99 -11.80
C GLN A 79 -13.59 1.74 -10.82
N PRO A 80 -14.34 2.75 -11.30
CA PRO A 80 -15.20 3.58 -10.47
C PRO A 80 -16.40 2.87 -9.82
N GLU A 81 -16.74 1.67 -10.27
CA GLU A 81 -17.85 0.88 -9.71
C GLU A 81 -17.39 -0.12 -8.63
N ASP A 82 -16.09 -0.41 -8.57
CA ASP A 82 -15.53 -1.44 -7.66
C ASP A 82 -15.44 -0.99 -6.19
N LYS A 83 -15.34 -1.93 -5.25
CA LYS A 83 -15.32 -1.63 -3.82
C LYS A 83 -13.89 -1.53 -3.30
N LEU A 84 -13.57 -0.46 -2.56
CA LEU A 84 -12.31 -0.43 -1.80
C LEU A 84 -12.41 -1.23 -0.50
N ASN A 85 -11.36 -1.96 -0.17
CA ASN A 85 -11.10 -2.49 1.16
C ASN A 85 -9.79 -1.89 1.68
N PHE A 86 -9.77 -1.42 2.92
CA PHE A 86 -8.55 -0.95 3.55
C PHE A 86 -8.50 -1.38 5.01
N GLY A 87 -7.30 -1.63 5.52
CA GLY A 87 -7.11 -2.06 6.90
C GLY A 87 -5.64 -2.10 7.30
N ALA A 88 -5.39 -1.76 8.56
CA ALA A 88 -4.13 -1.99 9.24
C ALA A 88 -4.34 -3.18 10.20
N LEU A 89 -3.62 -4.28 9.96
CA LEU A 89 -3.74 -5.51 10.73
C LEU A 89 -2.49 -5.77 11.56
N GLY A 90 -1.40 -6.22 10.93
CA GLY A 90 -0.09 -6.33 11.58
C GLY A 90 0.14 -7.54 12.49
N ASN A 91 -0.74 -8.55 12.50
CA ASN A 91 -0.59 -9.73 13.36
C ASN A 91 0.68 -10.57 13.06
N VAL A 92 1.18 -10.52 11.82
CA VAL A 92 2.34 -11.30 11.36
C VAL A 92 3.58 -10.42 11.16
N VAL A 93 3.44 -9.30 10.44
CA VAL A 93 4.48 -8.26 10.32
C VAL A 93 4.08 -7.11 11.21
N ARG A 94 4.87 -6.86 12.26
CA ARG A 94 4.56 -5.81 13.26
C ARG A 94 4.78 -4.39 12.75
N GLN A 95 5.70 -4.18 11.81
CA GLN A 95 5.92 -2.84 11.25
C GLN A 95 4.60 -2.31 10.69
N PHE A 96 4.17 -1.12 11.12
CA PHE A 96 2.88 -0.57 10.73
C PHE A 96 2.79 -0.45 9.22
N HIS A 97 1.70 -0.98 8.66
CA HIS A 97 1.40 -0.90 7.24
C HIS A 97 -0.12 -0.91 7.03
N TRP A 98 -0.57 -0.13 6.06
CA TRP A 98 -1.99 0.01 5.74
C TRP A 98 -2.26 -0.55 4.35
N HIS A 99 -3.08 -1.59 4.29
CA HIS A 99 -3.50 -2.18 3.02
C HIS A 99 -4.62 -1.36 2.37
N VAL A 100 -4.59 -1.23 1.05
CA VAL A 100 -5.66 -0.66 0.23
C VAL A 100 -5.85 -1.54 -0.99
N LEU A 101 -7.06 -2.06 -1.19
CA LEU A 101 -7.39 -3.00 -2.25
C LEU A 101 -8.61 -2.53 -3.02
N LEU A 102 -8.56 -2.63 -4.34
CA LEU A 102 -9.73 -2.54 -5.20
C LEU A 102 -10.31 -3.95 -5.40
N ARG A 103 -11.58 -4.13 -5.04
CA ARG A 103 -12.31 -5.41 -5.01
C ARG A 103 -13.43 -5.39 -6.04
N HIS A 104 -13.61 -6.50 -6.73
CA HIS A 104 -14.67 -6.71 -7.71
C HIS A 104 -15.45 -7.99 -7.40
N GLN A 105 -16.68 -8.11 -7.89
CA GLN A 105 -17.56 -9.23 -7.53
C GLN A 105 -17.04 -10.59 -7.98
N ASP A 106 -16.23 -10.60 -9.05
CA ASP A 106 -15.61 -11.82 -9.60
C ASP A 106 -14.22 -12.10 -9.02
N ASP A 107 -13.76 -11.33 -8.02
CA ASP A 107 -12.44 -11.56 -7.42
C ASP A 107 -12.46 -12.83 -6.54
N PRO A 108 -11.34 -13.57 -6.43
CA PRO A 108 -11.35 -14.89 -5.81
C PRO A 108 -11.89 -14.93 -4.37
N ALA A 109 -11.73 -13.84 -3.62
CA ALA A 109 -12.12 -13.76 -2.22
C ALA A 109 -13.49 -13.11 -2.00
N TRP A 110 -14.18 -12.61 -3.04
CA TRP A 110 -15.47 -11.94 -2.87
C TRP A 110 -16.55 -12.90 -2.34
N PRO A 111 -17.45 -12.47 -1.41
CA PRO A 111 -17.52 -11.16 -0.74
C PRO A 111 -16.67 -11.07 0.55
N GLY A 112 -15.86 -12.09 0.83
CA GLY A 112 -15.01 -12.17 2.01
C GLY A 112 -13.74 -11.31 1.94
N PRO A 113 -12.95 -11.30 3.05
CA PRO A 113 -11.65 -10.66 3.09
C PRO A 113 -10.62 -11.43 2.25
N VAL A 114 -9.71 -10.70 1.59
CA VAL A 114 -8.56 -11.28 0.88
C VAL A 114 -7.54 -11.93 1.83
N TRP A 115 -7.42 -11.43 3.06
CA TRP A 115 -6.43 -11.87 4.02
C TRP A 115 -6.73 -13.29 4.48
N GLY A 116 -5.83 -14.23 4.18
CA GLY A 116 -5.97 -15.63 4.58
C GLY A 116 -6.94 -16.45 3.72
N HIS A 117 -7.52 -15.88 2.66
CA HIS A 117 -8.44 -16.60 1.78
C HIS A 117 -7.75 -17.74 0.99
N SER A 118 -6.64 -17.46 0.32
CA SER A 118 -5.83 -18.48 -0.39
C SER A 118 -4.41 -17.97 -0.71
N PRO A 119 -3.44 -18.87 -0.99
CA PRO A 119 -2.04 -18.50 -1.24
C PRO A 119 -1.89 -17.46 -2.36
N ALA A 120 -0.93 -16.54 -2.20
CA ALA A 120 -0.62 -15.53 -3.22
C ALA A 120 -0.22 -16.19 -4.55
N GLN A 121 -0.66 -15.59 -5.65
CA GLN A 121 -0.20 -15.96 -6.99
C GLN A 121 0.83 -14.93 -7.45
N PRO A 122 2.14 -15.21 -7.30
CA PRO A 122 3.16 -14.22 -7.62
C PRO A 122 3.20 -13.94 -9.12
N LEU A 123 3.40 -12.67 -9.47
CA LEU A 123 3.65 -12.26 -10.84
C LEU A 123 5.02 -12.79 -11.30
N SER A 124 5.14 -13.15 -12.58
CA SER A 124 6.45 -13.40 -13.20
C SER A 124 7.32 -12.13 -13.16
N ALA A 125 8.64 -12.27 -13.33
CA ALA A 125 9.55 -11.12 -13.31
C ALA A 125 9.18 -10.04 -14.36
N THR A 126 8.74 -10.47 -15.55
CA THR A 126 8.26 -9.57 -16.61
C THR A 126 6.98 -8.85 -16.19
N GLU A 127 6.01 -9.55 -15.63
CA GLU A 127 4.75 -8.96 -15.17
C GLU A 127 4.97 -8.02 -13.98
N GLN A 128 5.90 -8.35 -13.06
CA GLN A 128 6.28 -7.46 -11.96
C GLN A 128 6.81 -6.12 -12.49
N GLN A 129 7.66 -6.15 -13.52
CA GLN A 129 8.19 -4.94 -14.14
C GLN A 129 7.08 -4.13 -14.84
N GLN A 130 6.20 -4.80 -15.58
CA GLN A 130 5.06 -4.16 -16.25
C GLN A 130 4.10 -3.51 -15.25
N GLN A 131 3.72 -4.24 -14.20
CA GLN A 131 2.86 -3.74 -13.13
C GLN A 131 3.50 -2.56 -12.40
N ARG A 132 4.81 -2.62 -12.12
CA ARG A 132 5.53 -1.50 -11.49
C ARG A 132 5.43 -0.24 -12.35
N LEU A 133 5.76 -0.34 -13.65
CA LEU A 133 5.70 0.80 -14.57
C LEU A 133 4.27 1.35 -14.74
N PHE A 134 3.30 0.45 -14.91
CA PHE A 134 1.89 0.83 -15.04
C PHE A 134 1.42 1.62 -13.82
N TRP A 135 1.63 1.10 -12.61
CA TRP A 135 1.17 1.77 -11.39
C TRP A 135 1.95 3.05 -11.12
N GLN A 136 3.27 3.07 -11.33
CA GLN A 136 4.04 4.31 -11.25
C GLN A 136 3.49 5.40 -12.16
N GLN A 137 3.09 5.04 -13.38
CA GLN A 137 2.43 5.96 -14.29
C GLN A 137 1.07 6.42 -13.74
N GLN A 138 0.21 5.51 -13.25
CA GLN A 138 -1.10 5.89 -12.70
C GLN A 138 -0.96 6.86 -11.52
N PHE A 139 0.00 6.62 -10.63
CA PHE A 139 0.29 7.51 -9.51
C PHE A 139 0.91 8.84 -9.95
N SER A 140 1.56 8.92 -11.12
CA SER A 140 2.07 10.20 -11.64
C SER A 140 1.02 11.07 -12.33
N LEU A 141 -0.12 10.51 -12.73
CA LEU A 141 -1.15 11.20 -13.51
C LEU A 141 -2.18 11.92 -12.63
N VAL A 142 -2.29 11.53 -11.37
CA VAL A 142 -3.17 12.19 -10.40
C VAL A 142 -2.32 13.17 -9.61
N GLU A 143 -2.56 14.46 -9.80
CA GLU A 143 -1.76 15.54 -9.19
C GLU A 143 -1.56 15.31 -7.69
N ASP A 144 -0.32 15.51 -7.25
CA ASP A 144 0.08 15.46 -5.84
C ASP A 144 -0.58 16.62 -5.08
N PHE A 145 -1.30 16.26 -4.03
CA PHE A 145 -1.62 17.06 -2.83
C PHE A 145 -1.51 18.59 -2.95
N SER A 146 -2.62 19.24 -3.29
CA SER A 146 -2.93 20.62 -2.86
C SER A 146 -4.28 20.67 -2.15
#